data_AF-A0A822BGR3-F1
#
_entry.id   AF-A0A822BGR3-F1
#
_cell.length_a   1.000
_cell.length_b   1.000
_cell.length_c   1.000
_cell.angle_alpha   90.00
_cell.angle_beta   90.00
_cell.angle_gamma   90.00
#
_symmetry.space_group_name_H-M   'P 1'
#
loop_
_entity.id
_entity.type
_entity.pdbx_description
1 polymer ?
#
loop_
_entity_poly.entity_id
_entity_poly.type
_entity_poly.pdbx_seq_one_letter_code
_entity_poly.pdbx_strand_id
1 'polypeptide(L)'
;MNVTMQEIQIKVAQHMIQPNMEIEHSAVRNIVMQMHMGDEKTSVILPLLAVNLSSSNSSLVRIIVLKSLFPTNYQSLRCKLGGLLNRRIFRFACRRDMNFNTIDSRNYRYTDKPIILSFILETHSSVEYLVHKFPRLDLQLFLIIRGLLSSEVLLVAFKNRYRVNYGVNSSSSFNRLMTVPFPAKDVVADRTEFGHPDVALVLTKISYYYLGLNEEETDPASIYDQWILYEDEKYIPKSIKQWNEVNLKDYQQQFDYLFPTFRHSMLVINYFLDYFVFPREAKQFPHKLVASVGNLSSSLRSEIITGFSGTNDTQLLLPIHIRQYDLPELQKTDTIVLNNLLKSENENFQILPINVTSENILKQIVDYQEIVNVILDIGTLFIDGTNRDIAIKWLKLSDKNTIDYVVYFDSDSIIVCDRQLHHYSFVTFPASERLDCC
;
A
#
# COMPACT_ATOMS: atom_id res chain seq x y z
N MET A 1 -11.69 30.15 -21.74
CA MET A 1 -10.67 29.09 -21.51
C MET A 1 -10.07 28.78 -22.88
N ASN A 2 -8.88 29.30 -23.18
CA ASN A 2 -8.18 28.96 -24.43
C ASN A 2 -7.49 27.62 -24.23
N VAL A 3 -7.85 26.61 -25.03
CA VAL A 3 -7.07 25.37 -25.10
C VAL A 3 -6.02 25.59 -26.18
N THR A 4 -4.88 26.16 -25.81
CA THR A 4 -3.71 26.24 -26.70
C THR A 4 -3.02 24.89 -26.69
N MET A 5 -3.07 24.18 -27.81
CA MET A 5 -2.40 22.88 -27.96
C MET A 5 -1.04 23.11 -28.62
N GLN A 6 0.00 22.49 -28.08
CA GLN A 6 1.31 22.48 -28.72
C GLN A 6 1.31 21.47 -29.88
N GLU A 7 2.08 21.74 -30.94
CA GLU A 7 2.16 20.88 -32.12
C GLU A 7 2.57 19.43 -31.77
N ILE A 8 3.47 19.27 -30.81
CA ILE A 8 3.91 17.96 -30.31
C ILE A 8 2.76 17.17 -29.67
N GLN A 9 1.87 17.83 -28.91
CA GLN A 9 0.72 17.19 -28.26
C GLN A 9 -0.29 16.68 -29.31
N ILE A 10 -0.44 17.42 -30.41
CA ILE A 10 -1.30 17.01 -31.54
C ILE A 10 -0.71 15.80 -32.26
N LYS A 11 0.59 15.85 -32.60
CA LYS A 11 1.29 14.73 -33.26
C LYS A 11 1.22 13.46 -32.44
N VAL A 12 1.47 13.57 -31.13
CA VAL A 12 1.36 12.45 -30.18
C VAL A 12 -0.06 11.89 -30.14
N ALA A 13 -1.07 12.74 -30.01
CA ALA A 13 -2.45 12.27 -29.94
C ALA A 13 -2.92 11.62 -31.27
N GLN A 14 -2.52 12.16 -32.41
CA GLN A 14 -2.78 11.55 -33.72
C GLN A 14 -2.13 10.17 -33.83
N HIS A 15 -0.87 10.04 -33.40
CA HIS A 15 -0.15 8.78 -33.40
C HIS A 15 -0.77 7.73 -32.45
N MET A 16 -1.36 8.15 -31.33
CA MET A 16 -2.10 7.26 -30.43
C MET A 16 -3.45 6.80 -30.96
N ILE A 17 -4.10 7.60 -31.82
CA ILE A 17 -5.39 7.27 -32.45
C ILE A 17 -5.16 6.33 -33.64
N GLN A 18 -4.12 6.57 -34.43
CA GLN A 18 -3.70 5.76 -35.56
C GLN A 18 -2.18 5.58 -35.53
N PRO A 19 -1.67 4.49 -34.91
CA PRO A 19 -0.25 4.19 -34.98
C PRO A 19 0.12 3.78 -36.40
N ASN A 20 0.87 4.62 -37.11
CA ASN A 20 1.43 4.33 -38.44
C ASN A 20 2.55 3.30 -38.30
N MET A 21 2.20 2.03 -38.17
CA MET A 21 3.15 0.92 -38.14
C MET A 21 3.42 0.45 -39.57
N GLU A 22 4.50 0.92 -40.20
CA GLU A 22 5.01 0.35 -41.46
C GLU A 22 5.89 -0.90 -41.25
N ILE A 23 5.90 -1.51 -40.06
CA ILE A 23 6.82 -2.62 -39.76
C ILE A 23 6.14 -3.98 -39.89
N GLU A 24 6.71 -4.74 -40.82
CA GLU A 24 6.55 -6.15 -41.14
C GLU A 24 6.52 -7.06 -39.88
N HIS A 25 5.64 -8.06 -39.94
CA HIS A 25 5.67 -9.28 -39.12
C HIS A 25 5.83 -9.12 -37.60
N SER A 26 4.80 -8.64 -36.89
CA SER A 26 4.47 -9.20 -35.56
C SER A 26 3.10 -8.75 -35.06
N ALA A 27 2.41 -9.65 -34.36
CA ALA A 27 1.07 -9.51 -33.79
C ALA A 27 0.93 -8.45 -32.67
N VAL A 28 1.85 -7.49 -32.56
CA VAL A 28 1.91 -6.53 -31.46
C VAL A 28 1.37 -5.18 -31.93
N ARG A 29 0.13 -4.88 -31.55
CA ARG A 29 -0.55 -3.62 -31.88
C ARG A 29 -0.46 -2.58 -30.76
N ASN A 30 -0.17 -2.98 -29.53
CA ASN A 30 -0.21 -2.07 -28.39
C ASN A 30 1.11 -1.31 -28.25
N ILE A 31 1.02 0.01 -28.06
CA ILE A 31 2.17 0.90 -27.95
C ILE A 31 2.15 1.73 -26.67
N VAL A 32 3.33 2.07 -26.19
CA VAL A 32 3.54 3.12 -25.18
C VAL A 32 4.50 4.15 -25.76
N MET A 33 4.22 5.43 -25.52
CA MET A 33 5.02 6.55 -25.98
C MET A 33 5.61 7.31 -24.79
N GLN A 34 6.87 7.72 -24.89
CA GLN A 34 7.49 8.59 -23.91
C GLN A 34 6.93 10.01 -24.03
N MET A 35 6.73 10.67 -22.88
CA MET A 35 6.38 12.08 -22.83
C MET A 35 6.87 12.67 -21.50
N HIS A 36 7.18 13.96 -21.39
CA HIS A 36 7.75 14.50 -20.16
C HIS A 36 6.70 14.76 -19.08
N MET A 37 7.15 14.78 -17.83
CA MET A 37 6.36 15.35 -16.74
C MET A 37 6.28 16.87 -16.96
N GLY A 38 5.06 17.41 -16.97
CA GLY A 38 4.81 18.83 -17.28
C GLY A 38 4.22 19.07 -18.68
N ASP A 39 4.29 18.10 -19.59
CA ASP A 39 3.75 18.21 -20.97
C ASP A 39 2.22 18.16 -21.07
N GLU A 40 1.52 18.35 -19.95
CA GLU A 40 0.05 18.41 -19.90
C GLU A 40 -0.67 17.13 -20.40
N LYS A 41 -0.06 15.96 -20.20
CA LYS A 41 -0.59 14.64 -20.66
C LYS A 41 -2.07 14.43 -20.32
N THR A 42 -2.42 14.64 -19.05
CA THR A 42 -3.76 14.39 -18.51
C THR A 42 -4.72 15.58 -18.75
N SER A 43 -4.19 16.79 -18.90
CA SER A 43 -4.99 17.99 -19.10
C SER A 43 -5.35 18.22 -20.57
N VAL A 44 -4.52 17.84 -21.54
CA VAL A 44 -4.75 18.12 -22.97
C VAL A 44 -5.04 16.86 -23.77
N ILE A 45 -4.22 15.83 -23.63
CA ILE A 45 -4.30 14.64 -24.50
C ILE A 45 -5.46 13.73 -24.09
N LEU A 46 -5.65 13.51 -22.78
CA LEU A 46 -6.75 12.67 -22.28
C LEU A 46 -8.14 13.18 -22.72
N PRO A 47 -8.49 14.48 -22.61
CA PRO A 47 -9.74 15.00 -23.18
C PRO A 47 -9.82 14.84 -24.70
N LEU A 48 -8.74 15.07 -25.44
CA LEU A 48 -8.72 14.93 -26.91
C LEU A 48 -9.03 13.49 -27.34
N LEU A 49 -8.38 12.51 -26.70
CA LEU A 49 -8.64 11.09 -26.90
C LEU A 49 -10.06 10.71 -26.52
N ALA A 50 -10.55 11.19 -25.36
CA ALA A 50 -11.91 10.89 -24.90
C ALA A 50 -12.97 11.41 -25.88
N VAL A 51 -12.78 12.60 -26.44
CA VAL A 51 -13.69 13.17 -27.45
C VAL A 51 -13.64 12.35 -28.73
N ASN A 52 -12.45 12.11 -29.28
CA ASN A 52 -12.30 11.37 -30.53
C ASN A 52 -12.91 9.96 -30.42
N LEU A 53 -12.59 9.23 -29.35
CA LEU A 53 -13.07 7.87 -29.13
C LEU A 53 -14.58 7.80 -28.80
N SER A 54 -15.17 8.89 -28.29
CA SER A 54 -16.62 9.01 -28.02
C SER A 54 -17.44 9.55 -29.21
N SER A 55 -16.82 9.66 -30.40
CA SER A 55 -17.46 10.24 -31.59
C SER A 55 -18.54 9.36 -32.20
N SER A 56 -18.51 8.04 -31.96
CA SER A 56 -19.57 7.12 -32.38
C SER A 56 -20.65 6.99 -31.31
N ASN A 57 -21.93 6.95 -31.72
CA ASN A 57 -23.07 6.79 -30.81
C ASN A 57 -23.12 5.44 -30.08
N SER A 58 -22.18 4.54 -30.35
CA SER A 58 -22.09 3.18 -29.80
C SER A 58 -20.88 2.96 -28.87
N SER A 59 -19.99 3.94 -28.70
CA SER A 59 -18.79 3.78 -27.87
C SER A 59 -18.93 4.48 -26.50
N LEU A 60 -18.56 3.75 -25.44
CA LEU A 60 -18.42 4.30 -24.10
C LEU A 60 -16.94 4.36 -23.73
N VAL A 61 -16.41 5.56 -23.52
CA VAL A 61 -15.02 5.75 -23.09
C VAL A 61 -14.94 5.63 -21.57
N ARG A 62 -14.10 4.71 -21.08
CA ARG A 62 -13.83 4.54 -19.65
C ARG A 62 -12.47 5.08 -19.29
N ILE A 63 -12.43 6.02 -18.36
CA ILE A 63 -11.20 6.59 -17.81
C ILE A 63 -11.04 6.06 -16.38
N ILE A 64 -9.94 5.36 -16.11
CA ILE A 64 -9.62 4.79 -14.80
C ILE A 64 -8.47 5.61 -14.22
N VAL A 65 -8.67 6.16 -13.02
CA VAL A 65 -7.67 6.94 -12.29
C VAL A 65 -7.61 6.48 -10.84
N LEU A 66 -6.45 6.69 -10.21
CA LEU A 66 -6.27 6.45 -8.78
C LEU A 66 -7.22 7.34 -7.96
N LYS A 67 -7.63 6.86 -6.78
CA LYS A 67 -8.55 7.59 -5.89
C LYS A 67 -8.04 8.99 -5.53
N SER A 68 -6.73 9.15 -5.31
CA SER A 68 -6.09 10.45 -5.03
C SER A 68 -6.17 11.42 -6.20
N LEU A 69 -6.10 10.91 -7.43
CA LEU A 69 -6.15 11.71 -8.66
C LEU A 69 -7.58 11.96 -9.14
N PHE A 70 -8.56 11.20 -8.63
CA PHE A 70 -9.96 11.27 -9.04
C PHE A 70 -10.58 12.67 -8.94
N PRO A 71 -10.45 13.42 -7.82
CA PRO A 71 -11.08 14.75 -7.71
C PRO A 71 -10.56 15.72 -8.78
N THR A 72 -9.24 15.82 -8.93
CA THR A 72 -8.57 16.71 -9.89
C THR A 72 -8.93 16.33 -11.34
N ASN A 73 -8.89 15.04 -11.66
CA ASN A 73 -9.21 14.54 -13.00
C ASN A 73 -10.70 14.73 -13.34
N TYR A 74 -11.59 14.43 -12.40
CA TYR A 74 -13.03 14.60 -12.57
C TYR A 74 -13.39 16.07 -12.83
N GLN A 75 -12.80 17.00 -12.07
CA GLN A 75 -13.04 18.43 -12.25
C GLN A 75 -12.49 18.94 -13.60
N SER A 76 -11.27 18.55 -13.97
CA SER A 76 -10.66 18.89 -15.27
C SER A 76 -11.52 18.38 -16.45
N LEU A 77 -11.95 17.12 -16.41
CA LEU A 77 -12.80 16.52 -17.44
C LEU A 77 -14.19 17.14 -17.49
N ARG A 78 -14.79 17.44 -16.33
CA ARG A 78 -16.09 18.13 -16.26
C ARG A 78 -16.04 19.52 -16.87
N CYS A 79 -15.01 20.30 -16.58
CA CYS A 79 -14.83 21.64 -17.17
C CYS A 79 -14.65 21.57 -18.69
N LYS A 80 -13.83 20.64 -19.19
CA LYS A 80 -13.47 20.55 -20.61
C LYS A 80 -14.53 19.86 -21.48
N LEU A 81 -15.05 18.72 -21.02
CA LEU A 81 -16.00 17.90 -21.77
C LEU A 81 -17.45 18.25 -21.46
N GLY A 82 -17.77 18.52 -20.19
CA GLY A 82 -19.12 18.87 -19.74
C GLY A 82 -19.52 20.33 -20.02
N GLY A 83 -18.53 21.22 -20.19
CA GLY A 83 -18.73 22.60 -20.61
C GLY A 83 -18.91 22.72 -22.12
N LEU A 84 -17.85 23.14 -22.82
CA LEU A 84 -17.87 23.51 -24.26
C LEU A 84 -18.37 22.40 -25.20
N LEU A 85 -18.16 21.13 -24.86
CA LEU A 85 -18.52 19.99 -25.70
C LEU A 85 -19.83 19.30 -25.28
N ASN A 86 -20.46 19.77 -24.20
CA ASN A 86 -21.74 19.28 -23.66
C ASN A 86 -21.85 17.73 -23.54
N ARG A 87 -20.76 17.06 -23.15
CA ARG A 87 -20.71 15.59 -22.95
C ARG A 87 -20.97 15.24 -21.49
N ARG A 88 -21.88 14.28 -21.24
CA ARG A 88 -22.25 13.82 -19.88
C ARG A 88 -21.18 12.89 -19.30
N ILE A 89 -20.79 13.14 -18.05
CA ILE A 89 -19.84 12.31 -17.29
C ILE A 89 -20.56 11.65 -16.11
N PHE A 90 -20.52 10.32 -16.03
CA PHE A 90 -21.16 9.53 -14.97
C PHE A 90 -20.13 9.00 -13.96
N ARG A 91 -20.50 8.88 -12.68
CA ARG A 91 -19.71 8.27 -11.61
C ARG A 91 -20.41 7.01 -11.12
N PHE A 92 -19.66 5.92 -10.93
CA PHE A 92 -20.17 4.67 -10.34
C PHE A 92 -19.37 4.32 -9.08
N ALA A 93 -20.06 4.02 -7.98
CA ALA A 93 -19.45 3.63 -6.70
C ALA A 93 -19.99 2.26 -6.27
N CYS A 94 -19.10 1.31 -6.02
CA CYS A 94 -19.45 -0.06 -5.64
C CYS A 94 -19.27 -0.26 -4.12
N ARG A 95 -20.27 -0.83 -3.43
CA ARG A 95 -20.24 -1.11 -1.98
C ARG A 95 -20.32 -2.61 -1.72
N ARG A 96 -19.62 -3.05 -0.66
CA ARG A 96 -19.26 -4.46 -0.41
C ARG A 96 -20.05 -5.11 0.74
N ASP A 97 -21.15 -4.55 1.22
CA ASP A 97 -21.67 -4.74 2.58
C ASP A 97 -22.79 -5.79 2.79
N MET A 98 -23.14 -6.64 1.81
CA MET A 98 -24.18 -7.69 2.03
C MET A 98 -23.63 -9.00 2.62
N ASN A 99 -24.26 -9.58 3.67
CA ASN A 99 -23.66 -10.58 4.58
C ASN A 99 -24.54 -11.85 4.82
N PHE A 100 -23.93 -13.04 5.04
CA PHE A 100 -24.56 -14.28 5.59
C PHE A 100 -23.52 -15.24 6.26
N ASN A 101 -23.50 -15.28 7.60
CA ASN A 101 -23.27 -16.35 8.63
C ASN A 101 -22.29 -17.54 8.40
N THR A 102 -21.85 -18.35 9.40
CA THR A 102 -21.12 -18.31 10.71
C THR A 102 -20.83 -19.81 11.05
N ILE A 103 -19.70 -20.22 11.66
CA ILE A 103 -19.33 -21.65 11.87
C ILE A 103 -18.75 -21.91 13.28
N ASP A 104 -19.26 -22.98 13.93
CA ASP A 104 -18.85 -23.55 15.24
C ASP A 104 -17.68 -24.57 15.17
N SER A 105 -16.99 -24.75 16.31
CA SER A 105 -15.80 -25.59 16.57
C SER A 105 -16.02 -27.12 16.56
N ARG A 106 -15.00 -27.93 16.20
CA ARG A 106 -15.10 -29.40 15.99
C ARG A 106 -13.93 -30.23 16.55
N ASN A 107 -14.18 -31.51 16.85
CA ASN A 107 -13.23 -32.49 17.42
C ASN A 107 -13.16 -33.82 16.61
N TYR A 108 -11.96 -34.44 16.50
CA TYR A 108 -11.68 -35.66 15.70
C TYR A 108 -11.17 -36.85 16.54
N ARG A 109 -11.44 -38.09 16.09
CA ARG A 109 -11.03 -39.35 16.76
C ARG A 109 -9.52 -39.60 16.64
N TYR A 110 -8.95 -40.32 17.61
CA TYR A 110 -7.52 -40.67 17.65
C TYR A 110 -7.03 -41.45 16.41
N THR A 111 -7.81 -42.42 15.94
CA THR A 111 -7.50 -43.25 14.75
C THR A 111 -7.51 -42.46 13.44
N ASP A 112 -8.17 -41.32 13.44
CA ASP A 112 -8.35 -40.48 12.26
C ASP A 112 -7.21 -39.46 12.11
N LYS A 113 -6.59 -39.06 13.23
CA LYS A 113 -5.45 -38.13 13.26
C LYS A 113 -4.28 -38.51 12.32
N PRO A 114 -3.77 -39.75 12.28
CA PRO A 114 -2.64 -40.08 11.39
C PRO A 114 -3.01 -39.98 9.91
N ILE A 115 -4.25 -40.32 9.55
CA ILE A 115 -4.76 -40.24 8.17
C ILE A 115 -4.95 -38.77 7.75
N ILE A 116 -5.45 -37.93 8.66
CA ILE A 116 -5.56 -36.49 8.44
C ILE A 116 -4.17 -35.88 8.27
N LEU A 117 -3.21 -36.26 9.12
CA LEU A 117 -1.85 -35.73 9.10
C LEU A 117 -1.11 -36.11 7.82
N SER A 118 -1.20 -37.38 7.39
CA SER A 118 -0.60 -37.80 6.11
C SER A 118 -1.20 -37.06 4.93
N PHE A 119 -2.53 -36.87 4.91
CA PHE A 119 -3.20 -36.08 3.87
C PHE A 119 -2.76 -34.61 3.85
N ILE A 120 -2.57 -33.99 5.02
CA ILE A 120 -2.14 -32.60 5.12
C ILE A 120 -0.69 -32.41 4.65
N LEU A 121 0.19 -33.37 4.96
CA LEU A 121 1.63 -33.25 4.69
C LEU A 121 2.04 -33.78 3.30
N GLU A 122 1.33 -34.77 2.76
CA GLU A 122 1.66 -35.38 1.46
C GLU A 122 0.89 -34.72 0.31
N THR A 123 1.59 -33.94 -0.52
CA THR A 123 1.00 -33.16 -1.61
C THR A 123 0.43 -34.00 -2.76
N HIS A 124 0.76 -35.29 -2.85
CA HIS A 124 0.27 -36.22 -3.87
C HIS A 124 -0.97 -37.01 -3.46
N SER A 125 -1.43 -36.89 -2.20
CA SER A 125 -2.60 -37.61 -1.71
C SER A 125 -3.92 -37.00 -2.22
N SER A 126 -4.85 -37.86 -2.68
CA SER A 126 -6.19 -37.48 -3.19
C SER A 126 -7.20 -37.30 -2.05
N VAL A 127 -8.12 -36.33 -2.20
CA VAL A 127 -9.25 -36.09 -1.28
C VAL A 127 -10.28 -37.21 -1.30
N GLU A 128 -10.38 -37.97 -2.39
CA GLU A 128 -11.48 -38.93 -2.66
C GLU A 128 -11.70 -39.92 -1.51
N TYR A 129 -10.62 -40.39 -0.87
CA TYR A 129 -10.67 -41.31 0.25
C TYR A 129 -11.24 -40.68 1.55
N LEU A 130 -11.13 -39.36 1.70
CA LEU A 130 -11.61 -38.64 2.88
C LEU A 130 -13.07 -38.17 2.73
N VAL A 131 -13.57 -38.00 1.50
CA VAL A 131 -14.93 -37.51 1.22
C VAL A 131 -16.00 -38.36 1.90
N HIS A 132 -15.80 -39.68 1.95
CA HIS A 132 -16.73 -40.61 2.56
C HIS A 132 -16.56 -40.75 4.07
N LYS A 133 -15.47 -40.22 4.64
CA LYS A 133 -15.07 -40.43 6.04
C LYS A 133 -15.30 -39.20 6.93
N PHE A 134 -15.22 -38.00 6.37
CA PHE A 134 -15.36 -36.75 7.11
C PHE A 134 -16.45 -35.84 6.54
N PRO A 135 -17.15 -35.08 7.40
CA PRO A 135 -18.04 -34.01 6.97
C PRO A 135 -17.38 -33.04 6.00
N ARG A 136 -18.16 -32.47 5.08
CA ARG A 136 -17.69 -31.52 4.07
C ARG A 136 -16.89 -30.36 4.67
N LEU A 137 -17.32 -29.85 5.81
CA LEU A 137 -16.67 -28.73 6.46
C LEU A 137 -15.32 -29.12 7.10
N ASP A 138 -15.12 -30.40 7.46
CA ASP A 138 -13.84 -30.91 8.00
C ASP A 138 -12.83 -31.11 6.88
N LEU A 139 -13.31 -31.59 5.73
CA LEU A 139 -12.52 -31.66 4.51
C LEU A 139 -12.05 -30.28 4.06
N GLN A 140 -12.91 -29.26 4.16
CA GLN A 140 -12.51 -27.87 3.93
C GLN A 140 -11.40 -27.44 4.89
N LEU A 141 -11.52 -27.74 6.19
CA LEU A 141 -10.48 -27.44 7.16
C LEU A 141 -9.16 -28.13 6.82
N PHE A 142 -9.18 -29.41 6.48
CA PHE A 142 -7.96 -30.15 6.12
C PHE A 142 -7.30 -29.58 4.86
N LEU A 143 -8.10 -29.19 3.86
CA LEU A 143 -7.61 -28.54 2.65
C LEU A 143 -7.02 -27.15 2.94
N ILE A 144 -7.64 -26.38 3.84
CA ILE A 144 -7.11 -25.09 4.30
C ILE A 144 -5.75 -25.28 4.98
N ILE A 145 -5.65 -26.21 5.95
CA ILE A 145 -4.40 -26.47 6.67
C ILE A 145 -3.31 -26.97 5.70
N ARG A 146 -3.67 -27.87 4.78
CA ARG A 146 -2.76 -28.33 3.72
C ARG A 146 -2.27 -27.16 2.87
N GLY A 147 -3.16 -26.31 2.37
CA GLY A 147 -2.80 -25.12 1.59
C GLY A 147 -1.88 -24.17 2.35
N LEU A 148 -2.17 -23.89 3.63
CA LEU A 148 -1.36 -23.03 4.48
C LEU A 148 0.08 -23.53 4.68
N LEU A 149 0.28 -24.86 4.70
CA LEU A 149 1.58 -25.49 4.83
C LEU A 149 2.27 -25.69 3.48
N SER A 150 1.60 -26.31 2.50
CA SER A 150 2.18 -26.66 1.21
C SER A 150 2.45 -25.46 0.31
N SER A 151 1.65 -24.40 0.43
CA SER A 151 1.87 -23.13 -0.28
C SER A 151 2.73 -22.16 0.53
N GLU A 152 3.37 -22.65 1.59
CA GLU A 152 4.32 -21.90 2.44
C GLU A 152 3.76 -20.61 3.07
N VAL A 153 2.44 -20.44 3.13
CA VAL A 153 1.80 -19.24 3.69
C VAL A 153 2.22 -19.03 5.14
N LEU A 154 2.23 -20.10 5.94
CA LEU A 154 2.71 -20.05 7.33
C LEU A 154 4.21 -19.77 7.42
N LEU A 155 5.01 -20.34 6.53
CA LEU A 155 6.45 -20.08 6.50
C LEU A 155 6.74 -18.60 6.19
N VAL A 156 6.04 -18.02 5.20
CA VAL A 156 6.13 -16.60 4.87
C VAL A 156 5.67 -15.74 6.06
N ALA A 157 4.56 -16.09 6.70
CA ALA A 157 4.06 -15.35 7.85
C ALA A 157 5.04 -15.36 9.04
N PHE A 158 5.64 -16.52 9.35
CA PHE A 158 6.58 -16.66 10.48
C PHE A 158 7.98 -16.15 10.19
N LYS A 159 8.40 -16.07 8.92
CA LYS A 159 9.67 -15.40 8.54
C LYS A 159 9.61 -13.90 8.75
N ASN A 160 8.44 -13.29 8.60
CA ASN A 160 8.24 -11.87 8.83
C ASN A 160 8.24 -11.57 10.34
N ARG A 161 8.84 -10.44 10.73
CA ARG A 161 8.92 -10.01 12.14
C ARG A 161 7.90 -8.92 12.43
N TYR A 162 7.16 -9.10 13.51
CA TYR A 162 6.20 -8.11 14.02
C TYR A 162 6.91 -6.77 14.34
N ARG A 163 6.29 -5.64 13.97
CA ARG A 163 6.78 -4.26 14.05
C ARG A 163 8.01 -3.91 13.23
N VAL A 164 8.57 -4.87 12.48
CA VAL A 164 9.69 -4.64 11.56
C VAL A 164 9.25 -4.81 10.11
N ASN A 165 8.52 -5.88 9.80
CA ASN A 165 8.02 -6.16 8.46
C ASN A 165 6.51 -5.94 8.35
N TYR A 166 5.79 -5.98 9.47
CA TYR A 166 4.34 -5.82 9.50
C TYR A 166 3.84 -5.41 10.88
N GLY A 167 2.64 -4.84 10.93
CA GLY A 167 1.93 -4.55 12.18
C GLY A 167 0.57 -3.90 11.92
N VAL A 168 -0.16 -3.67 13.00
CA VAL A 168 -1.42 -2.91 12.98
C VAL A 168 -1.09 -1.47 13.38
N ASN A 169 -1.64 -0.51 12.65
CA ASN A 169 -1.49 0.91 12.98
C ASN A 169 -2.56 1.30 14.01
N SER A 170 -2.14 1.69 15.21
CA SER A 170 -3.02 2.10 16.30
C SER A 170 -3.31 3.61 16.31
N SER A 171 -2.87 4.35 15.29
CA SER A 171 -3.15 5.79 15.20
C SER A 171 -4.65 6.05 15.04
N SER A 172 -5.18 6.99 15.84
CA SER A 172 -6.58 7.42 15.78
C SER A 172 -6.98 8.03 14.43
N SER A 173 -6.01 8.44 13.62
CA SER A 173 -6.21 8.92 12.24
C SER A 173 -6.37 7.80 11.21
N PHE A 174 -6.07 6.54 11.58
CA PHE A 174 -5.99 5.42 10.65
C PHE A 174 -7.14 4.42 10.85
N ASN A 175 -8.02 4.34 9.85
CA ASN A 175 -9.27 3.59 9.95
C ASN A 175 -9.17 2.09 9.60
N ARG A 176 -8.00 1.57 9.22
CA ARG A 176 -7.86 0.16 8.81
C ARG A 176 -7.34 -0.68 9.98
N LEU A 177 -8.06 -1.76 10.25
CA LEU A 177 -7.79 -2.68 11.34
C LEU A 177 -6.96 -3.90 10.91
N MET A 178 -6.73 -4.10 9.61
CA MET A 178 -5.84 -5.16 9.12
C MET A 178 -4.38 -4.80 9.27
N THR A 179 -3.56 -5.83 9.40
CA THR A 179 -2.11 -5.68 9.34
C THR A 179 -1.65 -5.18 7.99
N VAL A 180 -0.71 -4.24 8.04
CA VAL A 180 -0.08 -3.64 6.87
C VAL A 180 1.44 -3.86 6.90
N PRO A 181 2.11 -3.82 5.74
CA PRO A 181 3.56 -3.86 5.65
C PRO A 181 4.22 -2.69 6.38
N PHE A 182 5.35 -2.96 7.01
CA PHE A 182 6.20 -1.96 7.65
C PHE A 182 7.48 -1.86 6.81
N PRO A 183 7.69 -0.77 6.04
CA PRO A 183 8.91 -0.57 5.27
C PRO A 183 10.14 -0.37 6.17
N ALA A 184 9.92 0.18 7.37
CA ALA A 184 10.92 0.32 8.42
C ALA A 184 10.30 0.02 9.78
N LYS A 185 11.14 -0.16 10.81
CA LYS A 185 10.66 -0.46 12.16
C LYS A 185 9.68 0.62 12.63
N ASP A 186 8.50 0.20 13.07
CA ASP A 186 7.42 1.07 13.56
C ASP A 186 6.92 2.12 12.54
N VAL A 187 7.38 2.07 11.29
CA VAL A 187 6.90 2.92 10.21
C VAL A 187 5.89 2.12 9.41
N VAL A 188 4.68 2.64 9.33
CA VAL A 188 3.56 1.97 8.69
C VAL A 188 3.46 2.38 7.23
N ALA A 189 3.35 1.43 6.31
CA ALA A 189 2.95 1.74 4.94
C ALA A 189 1.42 1.73 4.80
N ASP A 190 0.80 2.82 5.27
CA ASP A 190 -0.66 3.05 5.38
C ASP A 190 -1.47 2.78 4.11
N ARG A 191 -0.85 2.91 2.94
CA ARG A 191 -1.50 2.73 1.62
C ARG A 191 -1.28 1.35 1.02
N THR A 192 -0.60 0.45 1.71
CA THR A 192 -0.22 -0.87 1.21
C THR A 192 -0.98 -1.99 1.92
N GLU A 193 -1.10 -3.11 1.22
CA GLU A 193 -1.69 -4.33 1.76
C GLU A 193 -0.93 -5.55 1.25
N PHE A 194 -0.98 -6.64 2.00
CA PHE A 194 -0.46 -7.91 1.54
C PHE A 194 -1.32 -8.43 0.39
N GLY A 195 -0.68 -8.66 -0.77
CA GLY A 195 -1.39 -9.11 -1.97
C GLY A 195 -1.98 -10.52 -1.85
N HIS A 196 -1.33 -11.39 -1.06
CA HIS A 196 -1.84 -12.73 -0.77
C HIS A 196 -2.81 -12.66 0.43
N PRO A 197 -4.11 -12.97 0.24
CA PRO A 197 -5.12 -12.78 1.27
C PRO A 197 -4.86 -13.64 2.51
N ASP A 198 -4.39 -14.87 2.34
CA ASP A 198 -4.12 -15.76 3.48
C ASP A 198 -2.93 -15.26 4.32
N VAL A 199 -1.90 -14.68 3.69
CA VAL A 199 -0.79 -14.03 4.41
C VAL A 199 -1.30 -12.83 5.19
N ALA A 200 -2.17 -12.01 4.58
CA ALA A 200 -2.78 -10.86 5.25
C ALA A 200 -3.57 -11.27 6.50
N LEU A 201 -4.39 -12.32 6.39
CA LEU A 201 -5.21 -12.85 7.49
C LEU A 201 -4.35 -13.40 8.62
N VAL A 202 -3.37 -14.24 8.30
CA VAL A 202 -2.47 -14.85 9.30
C VAL A 202 -1.66 -13.78 10.03
N LEU A 203 -1.04 -12.85 9.30
CA LEU A 203 -0.28 -11.76 9.90
C LEU A 203 -1.16 -10.83 10.75
N THR A 204 -2.43 -10.66 10.38
CA THR A 204 -3.41 -9.92 11.19
C THR A 204 -3.67 -10.63 12.52
N LYS A 205 -3.96 -11.93 12.52
CA LYS A 205 -4.12 -12.69 13.77
C LYS A 205 -2.89 -12.58 14.66
N ILE A 206 -1.71 -12.80 14.10
CA ILE A 206 -0.45 -12.73 14.84
C ILE A 206 -0.23 -11.32 15.41
N SER A 207 -0.52 -10.26 14.64
CA SER A 207 -0.33 -8.88 15.10
C SER A 207 -1.20 -8.55 16.31
N TYR A 208 -2.46 -8.97 16.32
CA TYR A 208 -3.34 -8.73 17.46
C TYR A 208 -3.02 -9.62 18.66
N TYR A 209 -2.49 -10.84 18.45
CA TYR A 209 -1.96 -11.65 19.57
C TYR A 209 -0.80 -10.95 20.29
N TYR A 210 0.08 -10.27 19.55
CA TYR A 210 1.16 -9.48 20.14
C TYR A 210 0.69 -8.14 20.71
N LEU A 211 -0.19 -7.43 20.00
CA LEU A 211 -0.65 -6.08 20.37
C LEU A 211 -1.65 -6.08 21.54
N GLY A 212 -2.57 -7.05 21.51
CA GLY A 212 -3.81 -7.03 22.27
C GLY A 212 -4.88 -6.11 21.64
N LEU A 213 -6.06 -6.08 22.25
CA LEU A 213 -7.19 -5.25 21.82
C LEU A 213 -7.16 -3.85 22.46
N ASN A 214 -7.78 -2.87 21.79
CA ASN A 214 -8.14 -1.56 22.34
C ASN A 214 -9.68 -1.47 22.46
N GLU A 215 -10.21 -0.60 23.33
CA GLU A 215 -11.64 -0.55 23.67
C GLU A 215 -12.55 -0.30 22.45
N GLU A 216 -13.49 -1.22 22.18
CA GLU A 216 -14.76 -0.97 21.48
C GLU A 216 -15.73 -2.16 21.63
N GLU A 217 -17.04 -1.86 21.65
CA GLU A 217 -18.16 -2.59 22.27
C GLU A 217 -18.75 -3.80 21.49
N THR A 218 -19.26 -4.84 22.18
CA THR A 218 -20.71 -5.25 22.29
C THR A 218 -20.98 -6.72 22.75
N ASP A 219 -22.21 -6.88 23.30
CA ASP A 219 -23.04 -8.05 23.75
C ASP A 219 -22.39 -9.35 24.30
N PRO A 220 -22.10 -9.42 25.62
CA PRO A 220 -21.11 -10.39 26.12
C PRO A 220 -21.66 -11.64 26.82
N ALA A 221 -22.92 -11.70 27.23
CA ALA A 221 -23.34 -12.65 28.29
C ALA A 221 -23.05 -14.14 27.98
N SER A 222 -23.26 -14.60 26.74
CA SER A 222 -23.05 -16.01 26.37
C SER A 222 -21.61 -16.35 25.97
N ILE A 223 -20.85 -15.35 25.52
CA ILE A 223 -19.46 -15.48 25.04
C ILE A 223 -18.48 -15.29 26.22
N TYR A 224 -18.85 -14.45 27.18
CA TYR A 224 -18.07 -14.15 28.37
C TYR A 224 -17.86 -15.39 29.24
N ASP A 225 -18.88 -16.22 29.39
CA ASP A 225 -18.77 -17.49 30.10
C ASP A 225 -17.75 -18.42 29.42
N GLN A 226 -17.69 -18.43 28.08
CA GLN A 226 -16.64 -19.16 27.36
C GLN A 226 -15.26 -18.57 27.62
N TRP A 227 -15.10 -17.24 27.60
CA TRP A 227 -13.81 -16.60 27.87
C TRP A 227 -13.29 -16.92 29.27
N ILE A 228 -14.14 -16.86 30.29
CA ILE A 228 -13.79 -17.21 31.67
C ILE A 228 -13.37 -18.68 31.79
N LEU A 229 -14.04 -19.60 31.09
CA LEU A 229 -13.75 -21.04 31.15
C LEU A 229 -12.34 -21.41 30.64
N TYR A 230 -11.76 -20.63 29.74
CA TYR A 230 -10.46 -20.90 29.13
C TYR A 230 -9.29 -20.15 29.79
N GLU A 231 -9.56 -19.25 30.73
CA GLU A 231 -8.56 -18.55 31.53
C GLU A 231 -8.28 -19.30 32.84
N ASP A 232 -7.06 -19.17 33.38
CA ASP A 232 -6.70 -19.83 34.64
C ASP A 232 -7.35 -19.10 35.82
N GLU A 233 -8.18 -19.82 36.60
CA GLU A 233 -8.93 -19.30 37.75
C GLU A 233 -8.07 -18.52 38.76
N LYS A 234 -6.75 -18.78 38.82
CA LYS A 234 -5.82 -18.05 39.71
C LYS A 234 -5.64 -16.59 39.34
N TYR A 235 -5.85 -16.22 38.07
CA TYR A 235 -5.60 -14.87 37.55
C TYR A 235 -6.90 -14.09 37.28
N ILE A 236 -8.06 -14.67 37.64
CA ILE A 236 -9.38 -14.04 37.45
C ILE A 236 -9.85 -13.45 38.79
N PRO A 237 -9.95 -12.11 38.93
CA PRO A 237 -10.57 -11.47 40.07
C PRO A 237 -12.02 -11.91 40.26
N LYS A 238 -12.46 -12.08 41.52
CA LYS A 238 -13.83 -12.51 41.84
C LYS A 238 -14.88 -11.60 41.18
N SER A 239 -14.62 -10.29 41.17
CA SER A 239 -15.49 -9.25 40.62
C SER A 239 -15.78 -9.37 39.12
N ILE A 240 -15.02 -10.14 38.37
CA ILE A 240 -15.24 -10.35 36.93
C ILE A 240 -15.52 -11.82 36.61
N LYS A 241 -15.73 -12.68 37.62
CA LYS A 241 -15.89 -14.13 37.42
C LYS A 241 -17.22 -14.49 36.76
N GLN A 242 -18.26 -13.69 36.97
CA GLN A 242 -19.57 -13.86 36.35
C GLN A 242 -19.95 -12.61 35.58
N TRP A 243 -20.61 -12.79 34.43
CA TRP A 243 -21.09 -11.67 33.62
C TRP A 243 -21.95 -10.68 34.43
N ASN A 244 -22.80 -11.19 35.33
CA ASN A 244 -23.68 -10.37 36.16
C ASN A 244 -22.96 -9.47 37.18
N GLU A 245 -21.67 -9.73 37.46
CA GLU A 245 -20.84 -8.94 38.37
C GLU A 245 -20.01 -7.88 37.64
N VAL A 246 -19.98 -7.91 36.31
CA VAL A 246 -19.29 -6.94 35.47
C VAL A 246 -20.16 -5.69 35.29
N ASN A 247 -19.73 -4.58 35.88
CA ASN A 247 -20.35 -3.29 35.70
C ASN A 247 -19.61 -2.49 34.62
N LEU A 248 -20.19 -2.43 33.42
CA LEU A 248 -19.63 -1.66 32.30
C LEU A 248 -19.64 -0.13 32.50
N LYS A 249 -20.21 0.38 33.60
CA LYS A 249 -20.14 1.80 33.96
C LYS A 249 -19.06 2.09 35.01
N ASP A 250 -18.44 1.05 35.56
CA ASP A 250 -17.36 1.16 36.52
C ASP A 250 -16.01 1.18 35.78
N TYR A 251 -15.48 2.38 35.57
CA TYR A 251 -14.20 2.60 34.90
C TYR A 251 -13.01 1.95 35.63
N GLN A 252 -13.04 1.85 36.97
CA GLN A 252 -11.98 1.15 37.71
C GLN A 252 -12.06 -0.35 37.46
N GLN A 253 -13.25 -0.92 37.49
CA GLN A 253 -13.42 -2.35 37.22
C GLN A 253 -12.96 -2.70 35.79
N GLN A 254 -13.27 -1.85 34.82
CA GLN A 254 -12.86 -2.02 33.43
C GLN A 254 -11.34 -1.93 33.25
N PHE A 255 -10.72 -0.88 33.79
CA PHE A 255 -9.31 -0.57 33.54
C PHE A 255 -8.35 -1.41 34.38
N ASP A 256 -8.70 -1.68 35.64
CA ASP A 256 -7.80 -2.35 36.59
C ASP A 256 -7.93 -3.88 36.54
N TYR A 257 -9.09 -4.40 36.10
CA TYR A 257 -9.37 -5.85 36.15
C TYR A 257 -9.81 -6.43 34.81
N LEU A 258 -10.87 -5.91 34.17
CA LEU A 258 -11.45 -6.54 32.98
C LEU A 258 -10.50 -6.48 31.77
N PHE A 259 -10.03 -5.29 31.41
CA PHE A 259 -9.20 -5.08 30.23
C PHE A 259 -7.82 -5.75 30.35
N PRO A 260 -7.07 -5.63 31.47
CA PRO A 260 -5.80 -6.31 31.63
C PRO A 260 -5.90 -7.84 31.55
N THR A 261 -6.99 -8.43 32.07
CA THR A 261 -7.22 -9.87 32.02
C THR A 261 -7.46 -10.36 30.60
N PHE A 262 -8.27 -9.67 29.80
CA PHE A 262 -8.74 -10.18 28.51
C PHE A 262 -8.02 -9.65 27.28
N ARG A 263 -7.28 -8.53 27.38
CA ARG A 263 -6.69 -7.86 26.21
C ARG A 263 -5.73 -8.73 25.40
N HIS A 264 -5.10 -9.73 26.01
CA HIS A 264 -4.20 -10.69 25.33
C HIS A 264 -4.80 -12.09 25.19
N SER A 265 -6.05 -12.28 25.62
CA SER A 265 -6.73 -13.56 25.49
C SER A 265 -6.99 -13.87 24.01
N MET A 266 -6.44 -14.98 23.52
CA MET A 266 -6.58 -15.35 22.11
C MET A 266 -8.03 -15.56 21.70
N LEU A 267 -8.90 -15.98 22.62
CA LEU A 267 -10.33 -16.17 22.35
C LEU A 267 -11.05 -14.84 22.15
N VAL A 268 -10.77 -13.87 23.01
CA VAL A 268 -11.30 -12.51 22.92
C VAL A 268 -10.79 -11.83 21.64
N ILE A 269 -9.50 -12.00 21.35
CA ILE A 269 -8.89 -11.48 20.11
C ILE A 269 -9.49 -12.15 18.88
N ASN A 270 -9.65 -13.48 18.87
CA ASN A 270 -10.30 -14.16 17.74
C ASN A 270 -11.73 -13.69 17.54
N TYR A 271 -12.50 -13.53 18.63
CA TYR A 271 -13.84 -12.97 18.56
C TYR A 271 -13.83 -11.57 17.94
N PHE A 272 -12.97 -10.67 18.43
CA PHE A 272 -12.84 -9.33 17.86
C PHE A 272 -12.49 -9.37 16.36
N LEU A 273 -11.52 -10.21 15.98
CA LEU A 273 -11.09 -10.33 14.60
C LEU A 273 -12.19 -10.89 13.68
N ASP A 274 -12.89 -11.93 14.13
CA ASP A 274 -13.87 -12.66 13.33
C ASP A 274 -15.18 -11.87 13.18
N TYR A 275 -15.56 -11.03 14.16
CA TYR A 275 -16.82 -10.28 14.14
C TYR A 275 -16.67 -8.80 13.76
N PHE A 276 -15.52 -8.17 14.01
CA PHE A 276 -15.33 -6.73 13.78
C PHE A 276 -14.33 -6.43 12.66
N VAL A 277 -13.19 -7.13 12.62
CA VAL A 277 -12.11 -6.82 11.67
C VAL A 277 -12.31 -7.48 10.31
N PHE A 278 -12.35 -8.82 10.26
CA PHE A 278 -12.38 -9.55 8.99
C PHE A 278 -13.66 -9.36 8.17
N PRO A 279 -14.86 -9.25 8.77
CA PRO A 279 -16.07 -8.97 8.00
C PRO A 279 -15.99 -7.65 7.23
N ARG A 280 -15.28 -6.66 7.80
CA ARG A 280 -15.06 -5.34 7.22
C ARG A 280 -13.91 -5.35 6.21
N GLU A 281 -12.76 -5.93 6.59
CA GLU A 281 -11.50 -5.70 5.88
C GLU A 281 -11.06 -6.86 4.97
N ALA A 282 -11.47 -8.10 5.26
CA ALA A 282 -10.99 -9.31 4.57
C ALA A 282 -12.06 -9.98 3.67
N LYS A 283 -13.11 -9.23 3.31
CA LYS A 283 -14.22 -9.75 2.52
C LYS A 283 -13.79 -10.17 1.11
N GLN A 284 -14.09 -11.42 0.74
CA GLN A 284 -13.85 -11.97 -0.59
C GLN A 284 -15.16 -12.19 -1.36
N PHE A 285 -15.07 -12.19 -2.69
CA PHE A 285 -16.20 -12.47 -3.58
C PHE A 285 -15.95 -13.79 -4.31
N PRO A 286 -16.98 -14.63 -4.56
CA PRO A 286 -16.83 -15.92 -5.26
C PRO A 286 -16.21 -15.77 -6.64
N HIS A 287 -16.51 -14.64 -7.30
CA HIS A 287 -15.88 -14.24 -8.53
C HIS A 287 -15.27 -12.86 -8.32
N LYS A 288 -13.96 -12.78 -8.46
CA LYS A 288 -13.23 -11.52 -8.44
C LYS A 288 -12.87 -11.18 -9.88
N LEU A 289 -13.40 -10.08 -10.39
CA LEU A 289 -12.89 -9.48 -11.62
C LEU A 289 -11.51 -8.90 -11.30
N VAL A 290 -10.48 -9.73 -11.43
CA VAL A 290 -9.09 -9.31 -11.31
C VAL A 290 -8.61 -8.93 -12.70
N ALA A 291 -8.38 -7.64 -12.89
CA ALA A 291 -7.63 -7.14 -14.04
C ALA A 291 -6.32 -6.58 -13.49
N SER A 292 -5.21 -7.21 -13.83
CA SER A 292 -3.91 -6.53 -13.72
C SER A 292 -3.77 -5.54 -14.88
N VAL A 293 -2.88 -4.56 -14.75
CA VAL A 293 -2.53 -3.66 -15.87
C VAL A 293 -2.06 -4.48 -17.08
N GLY A 294 -1.39 -5.62 -16.86
CA GLY A 294 -1.00 -6.55 -17.93
C GLY A 294 -2.18 -7.21 -18.66
N ASN A 295 -3.34 -7.39 -18.01
CA ASN A 295 -4.56 -7.88 -18.68
C ASN A 295 -5.12 -6.88 -19.68
N LEU A 296 -4.76 -5.59 -19.59
CA LEU A 296 -5.10 -4.63 -20.64
C LEU A 296 -4.45 -5.09 -21.93
N SER A 297 -3.14 -5.35 -21.93
CA SER A 297 -2.38 -5.73 -23.12
C SER A 297 -2.60 -7.16 -23.65
N SER A 298 -3.56 -7.92 -23.11
CA SER A 298 -3.75 -9.32 -23.52
C SER A 298 -4.01 -9.44 -25.03
N SER A 299 -3.40 -10.45 -25.66
CA SER A 299 -3.64 -10.82 -27.07
C SER A 299 -5.08 -11.21 -27.38
N LEU A 300 -5.91 -11.43 -26.35
CA LEU A 300 -7.34 -11.73 -26.49
C LEU A 300 -8.19 -10.51 -26.88
N ARG A 301 -7.61 -9.29 -26.87
CA ARG A 301 -8.30 -8.07 -27.26
C ARG A 301 -8.08 -7.74 -28.73
N SER A 302 -9.17 -7.33 -29.38
CA SER A 302 -9.14 -6.78 -30.74
C SER A 302 -8.71 -5.31 -30.79
N GLU A 303 -8.93 -4.57 -29.70
CA GLU A 303 -8.66 -3.15 -29.60
C GLU A 303 -7.18 -2.86 -29.36
N ILE A 304 -6.70 -1.80 -30.03
CA ILE A 304 -5.34 -1.28 -29.88
C ILE A 304 -5.23 -0.51 -28.56
N ILE A 305 -4.17 -0.77 -27.80
CA ILE A 305 -3.88 -0.02 -26.58
C ILE A 305 -2.71 0.91 -26.82
N THR A 306 -2.93 2.19 -26.53
CA THR A 306 -1.89 3.22 -26.57
C THR A 306 -1.76 3.87 -25.19
N GLY A 307 -0.54 4.16 -24.76
CA GLY A 307 -0.26 4.71 -23.43
C GLY A 307 0.97 5.61 -23.39
N PHE A 308 1.26 6.15 -22.21
CA PHE A 308 2.41 7.03 -22.00
C PHE A 308 3.36 6.50 -20.93
N SER A 309 4.66 6.65 -21.14
CA SER A 309 5.69 6.52 -20.12
C SER A 309 6.34 7.87 -19.83
N GLY A 310 6.86 8.03 -18.60
CA GLY A 310 7.71 9.17 -18.23
C GLY A 310 9.16 9.00 -18.68
N THR A 311 9.66 7.76 -18.65
CA THR A 311 11.04 7.39 -19.01
C THR A 311 11.07 6.09 -19.80
N ASN A 312 12.18 5.83 -20.49
CA ASN A 312 12.42 4.60 -21.25
C ASN A 312 12.88 3.43 -20.36
N ASP A 313 13.26 3.69 -19.11
CA ASP A 313 13.86 2.69 -18.21
C ASP A 313 12.94 1.48 -17.94
N THR A 314 11.62 1.68 -18.02
CA THR A 314 10.63 0.61 -17.81
C THR A 314 10.30 -0.20 -19.06
N GLN A 315 10.94 0.06 -20.21
CA GLN A 315 10.66 -0.63 -21.48
C GLN A 315 10.73 -2.16 -21.33
N LEU A 316 11.74 -2.66 -20.62
CA LEU A 316 11.94 -4.09 -20.37
C LEU A 316 10.90 -4.69 -19.41
N LEU A 317 10.22 -3.84 -18.63
CA LEU A 317 9.18 -4.23 -17.68
C LEU A 317 7.78 -4.16 -18.29
N LEU A 318 7.65 -3.66 -19.53
CA LEU A 318 6.38 -3.62 -20.22
C LEU A 318 5.87 -5.05 -20.48
N PRO A 319 4.55 -5.29 -20.38
CA PRO A 319 3.97 -6.56 -20.78
C PRO A 319 4.41 -6.94 -22.21
N ILE A 320 4.64 -8.22 -22.46
CA ILE A 320 5.17 -8.78 -23.73
C ILE A 320 4.40 -8.27 -24.98
N HIS A 321 3.14 -7.94 -24.81
CA HIS A 321 2.25 -7.47 -25.87
C HIS A 321 2.22 -5.94 -26.04
N ILE A 322 3.05 -5.19 -25.32
CA ILE A 322 3.23 -3.74 -25.46
C ILE A 322 4.64 -3.47 -25.95
N ARG A 323 4.78 -2.61 -26.96
CA ARG A 323 6.07 -2.08 -27.39
C ARG A 323 6.17 -0.60 -27.08
N GLN A 324 7.36 -0.16 -26.68
CA GLN A 324 7.65 1.26 -26.65
C GLN A 324 7.97 1.74 -28.07
N TYR A 325 7.27 2.77 -28.52
CA TYR A 325 7.37 3.31 -29.88
C TYR A 325 7.33 4.83 -29.83
N ASP A 326 8.50 5.43 -29.61
CA ASP A 326 8.66 6.85 -29.36
C ASP A 326 8.88 7.63 -30.66
N LEU A 327 8.39 8.87 -30.68
CA LEU A 327 8.69 9.80 -31.77
C LEU A 327 10.19 10.16 -31.74
N PRO A 328 10.87 10.30 -32.90
CA PRO A 328 12.29 10.64 -32.97
C PRO A 328 12.66 11.91 -32.20
N GLU A 329 11.74 12.89 -32.13
CA GLU A 329 11.92 14.13 -31.39
C GLU A 329 12.01 13.91 -29.87
N LEU A 330 11.46 12.81 -29.36
CA LEU A 330 11.38 12.45 -27.94
C LEU A 330 12.47 11.45 -27.52
N GLN A 331 13.25 10.88 -28.45
CA GLN A 331 14.35 9.94 -28.14
C GLN A 331 15.60 10.62 -27.54
N LYS A 332 15.70 11.96 -27.62
CA LYS A 332 16.84 12.75 -27.09
C LYS A 332 16.94 12.73 -25.55
N THR A 333 16.03 12.06 -24.87
CA THR A 333 15.92 12.07 -23.41
C THR A 333 16.89 11.12 -22.73
N ASP A 334 17.18 9.99 -23.36
CA ASP A 334 18.04 8.96 -22.76
C ASP A 334 19.47 9.48 -22.64
N THR A 335 19.90 10.29 -23.62
CA THR A 335 21.19 11.00 -23.58
C THR A 335 21.24 12.08 -22.50
N ILE A 336 20.12 12.73 -22.15
CA ILE A 336 20.08 13.70 -21.04
C ILE A 336 20.26 12.99 -19.70
N VAL A 337 19.60 11.85 -19.48
CA VAL A 337 19.75 11.07 -18.25
C VAL A 337 21.18 10.55 -18.11
N LEU A 338 21.75 9.96 -19.17
CA LEU A 338 23.15 9.53 -19.21
C LEU A 338 24.11 10.69 -18.96
N ASN A 339 23.92 11.82 -19.64
CA ASN A 339 24.75 13.00 -19.42
C ASN A 339 24.66 13.54 -18.00
N ASN A 340 23.50 13.40 -17.33
CA ASN A 340 23.38 13.75 -15.92
C ASN A 340 24.10 12.75 -15.02
N LEU A 341 23.96 11.44 -15.26
CA LEU A 341 24.63 10.40 -14.45
C LEU A 341 26.16 10.45 -14.58
N LEU A 342 26.68 10.80 -15.76
CA LEU A 342 28.12 10.89 -16.06
C LEU A 342 28.75 12.26 -15.71
N LYS A 343 28.02 13.13 -15.00
CA LYS A 343 28.60 14.36 -14.46
C LYS A 343 29.65 14.02 -13.40
N SER A 344 30.73 14.78 -13.36
CA SER A 344 31.82 14.66 -12.36
C SER A 344 31.32 14.65 -10.92
N GLU A 345 30.25 15.39 -10.66
CA GLU A 345 29.59 15.53 -9.36
C GLU A 345 29.02 14.17 -8.86
N ASN A 346 28.68 13.26 -9.78
CA ASN A 346 28.10 11.95 -9.47
C ASN A 346 29.14 10.81 -9.40
N GLU A 347 30.43 11.09 -9.59
CA GLU A 347 31.50 10.08 -9.55
C GLU A 347 31.96 9.74 -8.12
N ASN A 348 31.49 10.49 -7.12
CA ASN A 348 31.92 10.34 -5.74
C ASN A 348 30.99 9.42 -4.95
N PHE A 349 31.56 8.42 -4.28
CA PHE A 349 30.85 7.59 -3.30
C PHE A 349 31.73 7.33 -2.07
N GLN A 350 31.10 7.17 -0.91
CA GLN A 350 31.79 6.78 0.32
C GLN A 350 31.20 5.48 0.86
N ILE A 351 32.08 4.60 1.32
CA ILE A 351 31.70 3.35 1.98
C ILE A 351 31.67 3.59 3.49
N LEU A 352 30.51 3.36 4.10
CA LEU A 352 30.31 3.52 5.54
C LEU A 352 30.52 2.19 6.29
N PRO A 353 31.01 2.23 7.54
CA PRO A 353 31.16 1.03 8.36
C PRO A 353 29.79 0.50 8.85
N ILE A 354 29.71 -0.80 9.14
CA ILE A 354 28.46 -1.52 9.46
C ILE A 354 27.69 -0.93 10.66
N ASN A 355 28.40 -0.32 11.63
CA ASN A 355 27.80 0.25 12.86
C ASN A 355 27.95 1.79 12.92
N VAL A 356 27.88 2.46 11.77
CA VAL A 356 27.93 3.93 11.76
C VAL A 356 26.68 4.52 12.41
N THR A 357 26.85 5.57 13.22
CA THR A 357 25.74 6.32 13.79
C THR A 357 25.34 7.47 12.87
N SER A 358 24.08 7.91 12.94
CA SER A 358 23.61 9.09 12.19
C SER A 358 24.50 10.32 12.41
N GLU A 359 24.99 10.51 13.63
CA GLU A 359 25.86 11.65 13.96
C GLU A 359 27.20 11.60 13.21
N ASN A 360 27.79 10.41 13.07
CA ASN A 360 29.04 10.26 12.33
C ASN A 360 28.84 10.46 10.82
N ILE A 361 27.71 10.00 10.27
CA ILE A 361 27.33 10.27 8.88
C ILE A 361 27.17 11.77 8.65
N LEU A 362 26.42 12.46 9.51
CA LEU A 362 26.21 13.91 9.38
C LEU A 362 27.53 14.70 9.50
N LYS A 363 28.45 14.28 10.38
CA LYS A 363 29.79 14.89 10.45
C LYS A 363 30.55 14.73 9.14
N GLN A 364 30.54 13.55 8.54
CA GLN A 364 31.17 13.33 7.24
C GLN A 364 30.54 14.15 6.11
N ILE A 365 29.23 14.37 6.15
CA ILE A 365 28.52 15.23 5.19
C ILE A 365 28.93 16.70 5.37
N VAL A 366 29.02 17.18 6.61
CA VAL A 366 29.42 18.57 6.91
C VAL A 366 30.90 18.81 6.61
N ASP A 367 31.76 17.82 6.84
CA ASP A 367 33.20 17.88 6.56
C ASP A 367 33.53 17.61 5.08
N TYR A 368 32.52 17.37 4.23
CA TYR A 368 32.72 17.15 2.80
C TYR A 368 33.23 18.42 2.11
N GLN A 369 34.04 18.25 1.07
CA GLN A 369 34.70 19.39 0.40
C GLN A 369 33.71 20.36 -0.25
N GLU A 370 32.55 19.86 -0.68
CA GLU A 370 31.46 20.64 -1.25
C GLU A 370 30.29 20.75 -0.28
N ILE A 371 29.56 21.86 -0.34
CA ILE A 371 28.38 22.07 0.51
C ILE A 371 27.26 21.17 0.00
N VAL A 372 26.85 20.23 0.86
CA VAL A 372 25.69 19.38 0.61
C VAL A 372 24.44 20.10 1.13
N ASN A 373 23.53 20.49 0.24
CA ASN A 373 22.28 21.17 0.62
C ASN A 373 21.08 20.22 0.76
N VAL A 374 21.18 19.00 0.23
CA VAL A 374 20.05 18.06 0.18
C VAL A 374 20.51 16.66 0.56
N ILE A 375 19.79 16.04 1.50
CA ILE A 375 19.96 14.64 1.88
C ILE A 375 18.71 13.87 1.44
N LEU A 376 18.91 12.81 0.66
CA LEU A 376 17.86 11.88 0.24
C LEU A 376 18.16 10.49 0.80
N ASP A 377 17.50 10.12 1.89
CA ASP A 377 17.63 8.79 2.49
C ASP A 377 16.55 7.84 1.96
N ILE A 378 16.90 7.07 0.92
CA ILE A 378 16.04 6.04 0.34
C ILE A 378 16.25 4.69 1.06
N GLY A 379 17.42 4.48 1.67
CA GLY A 379 17.91 3.19 2.14
C GLY A 379 17.77 2.95 3.64
N THR A 380 17.18 3.88 4.39
CA THR A 380 17.13 3.86 5.87
C THR A 380 18.53 3.91 6.48
N LEU A 381 19.39 4.78 5.95
CA LEU A 381 20.75 4.96 6.46
C LEU A 381 20.74 5.61 7.86
N PHE A 382 19.80 6.52 8.12
CA PHE A 382 19.64 7.20 9.42
C PHE A 382 18.72 6.40 10.36
N ILE A 383 19.25 5.35 10.98
CA ILE A 383 18.47 4.39 11.78
C ILE A 383 18.12 4.93 13.19
N ASP A 384 18.94 5.83 13.75
CA ASP A 384 18.85 6.32 15.13
C ASP A 384 18.12 7.68 15.31
N GLY A 385 17.15 8.00 14.46
CA GLY A 385 16.33 9.20 14.63
C GLY A 385 15.17 9.33 13.63
N THR A 386 14.21 10.19 13.96
CA THR A 386 13.19 10.65 13.02
C THR A 386 13.76 11.71 12.07
N ASN A 387 13.08 12.03 10.96
CA ASN A 387 13.47 13.13 10.08
C ASN A 387 13.70 14.45 10.83
N ARG A 388 12.91 14.69 11.89
CA ARG A 388 13.06 15.83 12.80
C ARG A 388 14.36 15.77 13.59
N ASP A 389 14.70 14.61 14.15
CA ASP A 389 15.93 14.46 14.94
C ASP A 389 17.18 14.64 14.07
N ILE A 390 17.15 14.09 12.86
CA ILE A 390 18.24 14.23 11.87
C ILE A 390 18.35 15.68 11.42
N ALA A 391 17.24 16.35 11.10
CA ALA A 391 17.19 17.77 10.77
C ALA A 391 17.84 18.65 11.85
N ILE A 392 17.48 18.43 13.11
CA ILE A 392 18.03 19.17 14.25
C ILE A 392 19.52 18.88 14.45
N LYS A 393 19.93 17.60 14.36
CA LYS A 393 21.35 17.22 14.48
C LYS A 393 22.19 17.84 13.36
N TRP A 394 21.70 17.80 12.12
CA TRP A 394 22.38 18.36 10.97
C TRP A 394 22.51 19.88 11.10
N LEU A 395 21.41 20.56 11.41
CA LEU A 395 21.42 22.01 11.64
C LEU A 395 22.34 22.41 12.80
N LYS A 396 22.57 21.57 13.82
CA LYS A 396 23.55 21.87 14.88
C LYS A 396 25.00 21.72 14.44
N LEU A 397 25.28 20.82 13.51
CA LEU A 397 26.63 20.55 12.99
C LEU A 397 27.02 21.54 11.88
N SER A 398 26.05 22.02 11.09
CA SER A 398 26.27 22.94 9.98
C SER A 398 26.73 24.34 10.42
N ASP A 399 27.53 25.02 9.57
CA ASP A 399 28.01 26.37 9.82
C ASP A 399 26.86 27.38 9.96
N LYS A 400 26.93 28.20 11.02
CA LYS A 400 25.89 29.18 11.40
C LYS A 400 25.83 30.37 10.44
N ASN A 401 26.88 30.61 9.66
CA ASN A 401 26.93 31.74 8.74
C ASN A 401 26.35 31.41 7.37
N THR A 402 26.14 30.13 7.04
CA THR A 402 25.70 29.67 5.72
C THR A 402 24.30 29.08 5.72
N ILE A 403 23.91 28.38 6.80
CA ILE A 403 22.61 27.68 6.88
C ILE A 403 21.80 28.23 8.04
N ASP A 404 20.68 28.89 7.76
CA ASP A 404 19.83 29.53 8.76
C ASP A 404 18.73 28.60 9.31
N TYR A 405 18.32 27.61 8.52
CA TYR A 405 17.26 26.67 8.85
C TYR A 405 17.37 25.40 8.00
N VAL A 406 16.65 24.35 8.40
CA VAL A 406 16.55 23.10 7.62
C VAL A 406 15.09 22.81 7.30
N VAL A 407 14.84 22.32 6.09
CA VAL A 407 13.54 21.82 5.66
C VAL A 407 13.52 20.31 5.69
N TYR A 408 12.51 19.72 6.31
CA TYR A 408 12.32 18.27 6.34
C TYR A 408 10.86 17.88 6.13
N PHE A 409 10.65 16.64 5.69
CA PHE A 409 9.32 16.06 5.55
C PHE A 409 8.94 15.34 6.84
N ASP A 410 7.77 15.66 7.38
CA ASP A 410 7.14 14.90 8.45
C ASP A 410 5.81 14.35 7.94
N SER A 411 5.78 13.04 7.69
CA SER A 411 4.69 12.38 6.99
C SER A 411 4.42 13.05 5.61
N ASP A 412 3.27 13.71 5.43
CA ASP A 412 2.89 14.42 4.20
C ASP A 412 3.08 15.96 4.29
N SER A 413 3.68 16.47 5.38
CA SER A 413 3.84 17.91 5.62
C SER A 413 5.30 18.36 5.53
N ILE A 414 5.51 19.53 4.93
CA ILE A 414 6.84 20.16 4.83
C ILE A 414 7.02 21.10 6.03
N ILE A 415 8.05 20.84 6.83
CA ILE A 415 8.33 21.58 8.07
C ILE A 415 9.70 22.27 7.95
N VAL A 416 9.76 23.50 8.43
CA VAL A 416 10.99 24.30 8.57
C VAL A 416 11.41 24.30 10.03
N CYS A 417 12.68 24.02 10.31
CA CYS A 417 13.29 24.16 11.63
C CYS A 417 14.34 25.26 11.61
N ASP A 418 14.18 26.31 12.42
CA ASP A 418 15.19 27.37 12.57
C ASP A 418 16.30 26.99 13.56
N ARG A 419 17.35 27.82 13.65
CA ARG A 419 18.46 27.66 14.61
C ARG A 419 18.04 27.79 16.08
N GLN A 420 16.88 28.37 16.36
CA GLN A 420 16.29 28.44 17.69
C GLN A 420 15.47 27.19 18.03
N LEU A 421 15.40 26.21 17.11
CA LEU A 421 14.64 24.96 17.21
C LEU A 421 13.12 25.19 17.21
N HIS A 422 12.66 26.30 16.64
CA HIS A 422 11.24 26.50 16.35
C HIS A 422 10.86 25.83 15.04
N HIS A 423 9.66 25.26 15.02
CA HIS A 423 9.12 24.53 13.88
C HIS A 423 7.96 25.28 13.25
N TYR A 424 8.02 25.49 11.94
CA TYR A 424 7.00 26.20 11.18
C TYR A 424 6.55 25.39 9.97
N SER A 425 5.30 25.58 9.54
CA SER A 425 4.87 25.07 8.24
C SER A 425 5.57 25.85 7.13
N PHE A 426 6.09 25.15 6.13
CA PHE A 426 6.78 25.76 4.98
C PHE A 426 5.92 26.81 4.26
N VAL A 427 4.60 26.62 4.22
CA VAL A 427 3.66 27.55 3.56
C VAL A 427 3.56 28.89 4.30
N THR A 428 3.75 28.89 5.61
CA THR A 428 3.55 30.06 6.47
C THR A 428 4.84 30.84 6.75
N PHE A 429 6.00 30.25 6.47
CA PHE A 429 7.28 30.83 6.83
C PHE A 429 7.92 31.52 5.61
N PRO A 430 8.57 32.70 5.78
CA PRO A 430 9.24 33.42 4.68
C PRO A 430 10.34 32.63 3.95
N ALA A 431 10.74 31.46 4.46
CA ALA A 431 11.72 30.56 3.83
C ALA A 431 11.30 30.02 2.46
N SER A 432 10.00 30.02 2.13
CA SER A 432 9.55 29.56 0.81
C SER A 432 10.15 30.41 -0.33
N GLU A 433 10.55 31.65 -0.04
CA GLU A 433 11.19 32.58 -0.97
C GLU A 433 12.72 32.67 -0.80
N ARG A 434 13.31 32.03 0.23
CA ARG A 434 14.73 32.15 0.59
C ARG A 434 15.47 30.80 0.72
N LEU A 435 15.16 29.84 -0.15
CA LEU A 435 15.79 28.51 -0.15
C LEU A 435 17.32 28.53 -0.34
N ASP A 436 17.90 29.68 -0.69
CA ASP A 436 19.34 29.93 -0.78
C ASP A 436 20.06 29.89 0.59
N CYS A 437 19.33 30.11 1.70
CA CYS A 437 19.87 30.05 3.06
C CYS A 437 19.55 28.72 3.79
N CYS A 438 19.08 27.71 3.05
CA CYS A 438 18.63 26.40 3.55
C CYS A 438 19.69 25.30 3.38
#